data_AF-A0A358U1Y9-F1
#
_entry.id   AF-A0A358U1Y9-F1
#
_cell.length_a   1.000
_cell.length_b   1.000
_cell.length_c   1.000
_cell.angle_alpha   90.00
_cell.angle_beta   90.00
_cell.angle_gamma   90.00
#
_symmetry.space_group_name_H-M   'P 1'
#
loop_
_entity.id
_entity.type
_entity.pdbx_description
1 polymer ?
#
loop_
_entity_poly.entity_id
_entity_poly.type
_entity_poly.pdbx_seq_one_letter_code
_entity_poly.pdbx_strand_id
1 'polypeptide(L)'
;MMAMVMERRREIGLRKALGATNRAIAGEFLGESALLGMTGGVLGSLVGWGIAQVIGLSVFKAYITFRPSVLIAVIILSVLVAWVAVIMPVRTAANIEPALVLKGE
;
A
#
# COMPACT_ATOMS: atom_id res chain seq x y z
N MET A 1 3.85 -7.03 -2.22
CA MET A 1 5.12 -6.50 -1.69
C MET A 1 6.10 -7.57 -1.20
N MET A 2 5.70 -8.60 -0.44
CA MET A 2 6.67 -9.58 0.07
C MET A 2 7.56 -10.25 -0.99
N ALA A 3 6.98 -10.71 -2.10
CA ALA A 3 7.76 -11.29 -3.20
C ALA A 3 8.81 -10.30 -3.76
N MET A 4 8.41 -9.03 -3.97
CA MET A 4 9.31 -7.97 -4.46
C MET A 4 10.50 -7.72 -3.50
N VAL A 5 10.26 -7.75 -2.18
CA VAL A 5 11.33 -7.60 -1.18
C VAL A 5 12.35 -8.73 -1.30
N MET A 6 11.88 -9.95 -1.56
CA MET A 6 12.76 -11.11 -1.74
C MET A 6 13.53 -11.05 -3.06
N GLU A 7 12.91 -10.64 -4.15
CA GLU A 7 13.58 -10.44 -5.45
C GLU A 7 14.64 -9.34 -5.38
N ARG A 8 14.35 -8.24 -4.67
CA ARG A 8 15.27 -7.09 -4.51
C ARG A 8 16.16 -7.16 -3.28
N ARG A 9 16.25 -8.32 -2.62
CA ARG A 9 17.01 -8.49 -1.36
C ARG A 9 18.47 -8.04 -1.50
N ARG A 10 19.11 -8.33 -2.64
CA ARG A 10 20.50 -7.96 -2.94
C ARG A 10 20.71 -6.45 -3.09
N GLU A 11 19.78 -5.76 -3.74
CA GLU A 11 19.81 -4.30 -3.88
C GLU A 11 19.60 -3.61 -2.53
N ILE A 12 18.66 -4.10 -1.71
CA ILE A 12 18.39 -3.56 -0.37
C ILE A 12 19.60 -3.79 0.53
N GLY A 13 20.22 -4.98 0.48
CA GLY A 13 21.46 -5.29 1.19
C GLY A 13 22.61 -4.35 0.80
N LEU A 14 22.79 -4.07 -0.49
CA LEU A 14 23.79 -3.13 -0.98
C LEU A 14 23.53 -1.69 -0.50
N ARG A 15 22.28 -1.21 -0.58
CA ARG A 15 21.90 0.13 -0.07
C ARG A 15 22.21 0.25 1.43
N LYS A 16 21.93 -0.78 2.22
CA LYS A 16 22.27 -0.82 3.65
C LYS A 16 23.78 -0.86 3.90
N ALA A 17 24.55 -1.60 3.10
CA ALA A 17 26.02 -1.62 3.20
C ALA A 17 26.63 -0.23 2.93
N LEU A 18 25.99 0.55 2.05
CA LEU A 18 26.38 1.94 1.74
C LEU A 18 25.89 2.96 2.79
N GLY A 19 25.24 2.52 3.87
CA GLY A 19 24.83 3.38 4.99
C GLY A 19 23.36 3.79 5.00
N ALA A 20 22.50 3.21 4.15
CA ALA A 20 21.06 3.48 4.23
C ALA A 20 20.47 2.99 5.58
N THR A 21 19.75 3.86 6.27
CA THR A 21 19.12 3.51 7.55
C THR A 21 17.84 2.69 7.35
N ASN A 22 17.50 1.85 8.33
CA ASN A 22 16.24 1.10 8.33
C ASN A 22 15.00 2.00 8.21
N ARG A 23 15.09 3.24 8.73
CA ARG A 23 14.02 4.24 8.62
C ARG A 23 13.84 4.74 7.18
N ALA A 24 14.93 4.96 6.44
CA ALA A 24 14.87 5.36 5.04
C ALA A 24 14.18 4.30 4.19
N ILE A 25 14.53 3.02 4.41
CA ILE A 25 13.91 1.89 3.73
C ILE A 25 12.43 1.78 4.10
N ALA A 26 12.09 1.87 5.40
CA ALA A 26 10.71 1.85 5.84
C ALA A 26 9.88 3.00 5.23
N GLY A 27 10.45 4.19 5.11
CA GLY A 27 9.79 5.34 4.48
C GLY A 27 9.46 5.11 3.00
N GLU A 28 10.35 4.47 2.24
CA GLU A 28 10.13 4.12 0.82
C GLU A 28 8.90 3.20 0.66
N PHE A 29 8.86 2.12 1.43
CA PHE A 29 7.74 1.16 1.41
C PHE A 29 6.43 1.76 1.95
N LEU A 30 6.48 2.57 3.01
CA LEU A 30 5.29 3.26 3.53
C LEU A 30 4.73 4.26 2.51
N GLY A 31 5.60 4.96 1.78
CA GLY A 31 5.20 5.83 0.68
C GLY A 31 4.56 5.07 -0.48
N GLU A 32 5.18 3.98 -0.93
CA GLU A 32 4.65 3.13 -2.00
C GLU A 32 3.28 2.54 -1.61
N SER A 33 3.15 2.06 -0.37
CA SER A 33 1.89 1.52 0.15
C SER A 33 0.81 2.59 0.31
N ALA A 34 1.16 3.84 0.66
CA ALA A 34 0.22 4.94 0.69
C ALA A 34 -0.33 5.26 -0.70
N LEU A 35 0.53 5.27 -1.73
CA LEU A 35 0.11 5.46 -3.12
C LEU A 35 -0.83 4.33 -3.59
N LEU A 36 -0.52 3.07 -3.25
CA LEU A 36 -1.40 1.94 -3.53
C LEU A 36 -2.74 2.04 -2.79
N GLY A 37 -2.73 2.44 -1.51
CA GLY A 37 -3.95 2.66 -0.73
C GLY A 37 -4.81 3.81 -1.28
N MET A 38 -4.20 4.90 -1.71
CA MET A 38 -4.90 6.04 -2.32
C MET A 38 -5.53 5.66 -3.66
N THR A 39 -4.75 5.05 -4.56
CA THR A 39 -5.23 4.62 -5.88
C THR A 39 -6.32 3.56 -5.77
N GLY A 40 -6.13 2.57 -4.90
CA GLY A 40 -7.14 1.56 -4.58
C GLY A 40 -8.40 2.18 -3.97
N GLY A 41 -8.25 3.13 -3.04
CA GLY A 41 -9.37 3.83 -2.41
C GLY A 41 -10.19 4.65 -3.40
N VAL A 42 -9.55 5.38 -4.31
CA VAL A 42 -10.23 6.16 -5.36
C VAL A 42 -10.96 5.23 -6.33
N LEU A 43 -10.27 4.22 -6.89
CA LEU A 43 -10.87 3.29 -7.84
C LEU A 43 -12.01 2.48 -7.21
N GLY A 44 -11.80 1.97 -5.99
CA GLY A 44 -12.80 1.24 -5.23
C GLY A 44 -14.03 2.11 -4.93
N SER A 45 -13.84 3.38 -4.60
CA SER A 45 -14.96 4.32 -4.37
C SER A 45 -15.75 4.59 -5.65
N LEU A 46 -15.09 4.76 -6.79
CA LEU A 46 -15.75 4.98 -8.08
C LEU A 46 -16.56 3.76 -8.51
N VAL A 47 -15.97 2.57 -8.42
CA VAL A 47 -16.64 1.30 -8.74
C VAL A 47 -17.80 1.06 -7.78
N GLY A 48 -17.59 1.25 -6.48
CA GLY A 48 -18.62 1.09 -5.45
C GLY A 48 -19.79 2.06 -5.65
N TRP A 49 -19.52 3.32 -6.00
CA TRP A 49 -20.56 4.30 -6.33
C TRP A 49 -21.33 3.89 -7.60
N GLY A 50 -20.64 3.41 -8.64
CA GLY A 50 -21.29 2.91 -9.85
C GLY A 50 -22.25 1.74 -9.56
N ILE A 51 -21.81 0.76 -8.78
CA ILE A 51 -22.64 -0.37 -8.34
C ILE A 51 -23.83 0.12 -7.52
N ALA A 52 -23.60 1.06 -6.60
CA ALA A 52 -24.65 1.63 -5.77
C ALA A 52 -25.73 2.34 -6.61
N GLN A 53 -25.35 3.06 -7.67
CA GLN A 53 -26.31 3.68 -8.59
C GLN A 53 -27.18 2.65 -9.30
N VAL A 54 -26.57 1.59 -9.84
CA VAL A 54 -27.31 0.54 -10.55
C VAL A 54 -28.35 -0.08 -9.62
N ILE A 55 -27.95 -0.45 -8.41
CA ILE A 55 -28.85 -1.04 -7.41
C ILE A 55 -29.93 -0.03 -6.98
N GLY A 56 -29.54 1.22 -6.71
CA GLY A 56 -30.45 2.29 -6.28
C GLY A 56 -31.55 2.57 -7.30
N LEU A 57 -31.20 2.62 -8.59
CA LEU A 57 -32.13 2.88 -9.68
C LEU A 57 -33.03 1.67 -9.98
N SER A 58 -32.47 0.46 -10.01
CA SER A 58 -33.22 -0.75 -10.34
C SER A 58 -34.20 -1.18 -9.25
N VAL A 59 -33.83 -1.00 -7.97
CA VAL A 59 -34.63 -1.51 -6.84
C VAL A 59 -35.47 -0.41 -6.20
N PHE A 60 -34.86 0.73 -5.90
CA PHE A 60 -35.48 1.78 -5.08
C PHE A 60 -35.98 2.98 -5.89
N LYS A 61 -35.68 3.04 -7.20
CA LYS A 61 -35.91 4.20 -8.08
C LYS A 61 -35.37 5.51 -7.49
N ALA A 62 -34.31 5.42 -6.70
CA ALA A 62 -33.72 6.55 -5.98
C ALA A 62 -32.27 6.77 -6.44
N TYR A 63 -31.91 8.03 -6.66
CA TYR A 63 -30.54 8.42 -7.02
C TYR A 63 -29.67 8.54 -5.78
N ILE A 64 -28.49 7.92 -5.82
CA ILE A 64 -27.54 8.00 -4.72
C ILE A 64 -26.62 9.21 -4.91
N THR A 65 -26.71 10.19 -4.04
CA THR A 65 -25.83 11.37 -4.13
C THR A 65 -24.39 11.01 -3.76
N PHE A 66 -23.42 11.47 -4.55
CA PHE A 66 -22.01 11.36 -4.20
C PHE A 66 -21.67 12.29 -3.03
N ARG A 67 -21.21 11.72 -1.92
CA ARG A 67 -20.81 12.47 -0.73
C ARG A 67 -19.27 12.50 -0.60
N PRO A 68 -18.61 13.66 -0.77
CA PRO A 68 -17.15 13.76 -0.68
C PRO A 68 -16.57 13.31 0.66
N SER A 69 -17.33 13.43 1.75
CA SER A 69 -16.92 12.95 3.07
C SER A 69 -16.68 11.44 3.10
N VAL A 70 -17.49 10.66 2.37
CA VAL A 70 -17.32 9.20 2.26
C VAL A 70 -16.06 8.87 1.48
N LEU A 71 -15.79 9.59 0.39
CA LEU A 71 -14.56 9.40 -0.39
C LEU A 71 -13.31 9.61 0.48
N ILE A 72 -13.28 10.71 1.25
CA ILE A 72 -12.15 11.02 2.14
C ILE A 72 -11.99 9.91 3.20
N ALA A 73 -13.09 9.47 3.83
CA ALA A 73 -13.05 8.40 4.82
C ALA A 73 -12.53 7.08 4.22
N VAL A 74 -12.96 6.72 3.01
CA VAL A 74 -12.51 5.49 2.31
C VAL A 74 -11.02 5.58 1.95
N ILE A 75 -10.55 6.73 1.46
CA ILE A 75 -9.13 6.91 1.13
C ILE A 75 -8.27 6.77 2.39
N ILE A 76 -8.64 7.45 3.49
CA ILE A 76 -7.92 7.36 4.76
C ILE A 76 -7.88 5.90 5.24
N LEU A 77 -9.03 5.22 5.25
CA LEU A 77 -9.11 3.83 5.67
C LEU A 77 -8.26 2.90 4.78
N SER A 78 -8.29 3.12 3.46
CA SER A 78 -7.53 2.31 2.50
C SER A 78 -6.02 2.47 2.70
N VAL A 79 -5.55 3.70 2.96
CA VAL A 79 -4.14 3.96 3.28
C VAL A 79 -3.75 3.30 4.60
N LEU A 80 -4.58 3.40 5.64
CA LEU A 80 -4.32 2.76 6.93
C LEU A 80 -4.21 1.23 6.79
N VAL A 81 -5.13 0.61 6.05
CA VAL A 81 -5.09 -0.83 5.77
C VAL A 81 -3.83 -1.20 4.97
N ALA A 82 -3.47 -0.41 3.97
CA ALA A 82 -2.25 -0.64 3.18
C ALA A 82 -0.98 -0.56 4.04
N TRP A 83 -0.91 0.40 4.96
CA TRP A 83 0.19 0.50 5.93
C TRP A 83 0.27 -0.71 6.84
N VAL A 84 -0.86 -1.14 7.41
CA VAL A 84 -0.91 -2.34 8.26
C VAL A 84 -0.42 -3.58 7.51
N ALA A 85 -0.84 -3.75 6.25
CA ALA A 85 -0.42 -4.86 5.39
C ALA A 85 1.10 -4.86 5.12
N VAL A 86 1.74 -3.69 5.16
CA VAL A 86 3.16 -3.51 4.83
C VAL A 86 4.10 -3.56 6.03
N ILE A 87 3.57 -3.63 7.26
CA ILE A 87 4.38 -3.80 8.48
C ILE A 87 5.29 -5.02 8.39
N MET A 88 4.78 -6.17 7.93
CA MET A 88 5.56 -7.40 7.82
C MET A 88 6.69 -7.30 6.78
N PRO A 89 6.44 -6.90 5.50
CA PRO A 89 7.51 -6.77 4.51
C PRO A 89 8.54 -5.71 4.87
N VAL A 90 8.13 -4.59 5.49
CA VAL A 90 9.06 -3.55 5.96
C VAL A 90 10.01 -4.08 7.02
N ARG A 91 9.49 -4.84 7.99
CA ARG A 91 10.34 -5.47 9.01
C ARG A 91 11.32 -6.45 8.40
N THR A 92 10.88 -7.28 7.46
CA THR A 92 11.76 -8.20 6.74
C THR A 92 12.84 -7.45 5.97
N ALA A 93 12.50 -6.39 5.23
CA ALA A 93 13.47 -5.57 4.50
C ALA A 93 14.48 -4.87 5.42
N ALA A 94 14.00 -4.32 6.55
CA ALA A 94 14.83 -3.65 7.54
C ALA A 94 15.80 -4.60 8.26
N ASN A 95 15.46 -5.89 8.39
CA ASN A 95 16.29 -6.89 9.05
C ASN A 95 17.25 -7.62 8.08
N ILE A 96 17.30 -7.25 6.80
CA ILE A 96 18.28 -7.82 5.87
C ILE A 96 19.70 -7.48 6.34
N GLU A 97 20.51 -8.50 6.59
CA GLU A 97 21.93 -8.36 6.91
C GLU A 97 22.75 -8.23 5.62
N PRO A 98 23.44 -7.09 5.41
CA PRO A 98 24.20 -6.87 4.18
C PRO A 98 25.32 -7.89 3.95
N ALA A 99 25.96 -8.34 5.02
CA ALA A 99 27.09 -9.26 4.96
C ALA A 99 26.69 -10.62 4.36
N LEU A 100 25.58 -11.21 4.83
CA LEU A 100 25.04 -12.48 4.31
C LEU A 100 24.66 -12.37 2.84
N VAL A 101 23.91 -11.31 2.49
CA VAL A 101 23.40 -11.11 1.14
C VAL A 101 24.49 -10.87 0.10
N LEU A 102 25.59 -10.20 0.47
CA LEU A 102 26.72 -9.97 -0.42
C LEU A 102 27.63 -11.19 -0.56
N LYS A 103 27.67 -12.06 0.46
CA LYS A 103 28.37 -13.35 0.44
C LYS A 103 27.69 -14.38 -0.48
N GLY A 104 26.45 -14.11 -0.91
CA GLY A 104 25.69 -14.99 -1.81
C GLY A 104 24.90 -16.08 -1.08
N GLU A 105 24.68 -15.91 0.24
CA GLU A 105 23.88 -16.79 1.11
C GLU A 105 22.48 -16.22 1.39
#